data_AF-A0A7X3PJ40-F1
#
_entry.id   AF-A0A7X3PJ40-F1
#
_cell.length_a   1.000
_cell.length_b   1.000
_cell.length_c   1.000
_cell.angle_alpha   90.00
_cell.angle_beta   90.00
_cell.angle_gamma   90.00
#
_symmetry.space_group_name_H-M   'P 1'
#
loop_
_entity.id
_entity.type
_entity.pdbx_description
1 polymer ?
#
loop_
_entity_poly.entity_id
_entity_poly.type
_entity_poly.pdbx_seq_one_letter_code
_entity_poly.pdbx_strand_id
1 'polypeptide(L)'
;LGARFAKWRAVIAIGEGAPSDCCVHANAHALARYAALCQEAGLVPIVEPEVLMDGPHPISRCEQVTGAVLDQTFDELERQRVDLEGIVLKPNMVVSGSECPAQAGVEEVAEATLRTLNAHVPAAVPGIAFLSGGQSAEEATAHLSAMNARGPHPWQVSFSYGRALQAPALAAWQGRADQLGDAQRAFGERARLNGLARTGDYRPELEAA
;
A
#
# COMPACT_ATOMS: atom_id res chain seq x y z
N LEU A 1 5.76 -24.88 9.47
CA LEU A 1 4.81 -24.03 8.72
C LEU A 1 5.44 -23.28 7.54
N GLY A 2 6.76 -23.07 7.46
CA GLY A 2 7.44 -22.67 6.21
C GLY A 2 7.40 -21.17 5.86
N ALA A 3 6.81 -20.32 6.71
CA ALA A 3 6.82 -18.88 6.51
C ALA A 3 8.25 -18.30 6.41
N ARG A 4 8.41 -17.28 5.58
CA ARG A 4 9.67 -16.55 5.33
C ARG A 4 9.54 -15.03 5.48
N PHE A 5 8.31 -14.57 5.65
CA PHE A 5 7.98 -13.19 5.93
C PHE A 5 6.79 -13.15 6.88
N ALA A 6 6.59 -12.00 7.51
CA ALA A 6 5.43 -11.71 8.35
C ALA A 6 4.84 -10.36 7.94
N LYS A 7 3.66 -10.00 8.48
CA LYS A 7 3.03 -8.70 8.24
C LYS A 7 2.41 -8.14 9.52
N TRP A 8 2.64 -6.87 9.82
CA TRP A 8 1.96 -6.15 10.90
C TRP A 8 1.38 -4.83 10.40
N ARG A 9 0.12 -4.57 10.75
CA ARG A 9 -0.66 -3.38 10.35
C ARG A 9 -0.84 -2.43 11.53
N ALA A 10 -0.38 -1.19 11.36
CA ALA A 10 -0.81 -0.04 12.14
C ALA A 10 -1.90 0.72 11.39
N VAL A 11 -2.83 1.31 12.12
CA VAL A 11 -4.00 2.01 11.55
C VAL A 11 -4.01 3.44 12.04
N ILE A 12 -3.96 4.39 11.10
CA ILE A 12 -3.85 5.81 11.36
C ILE A 12 -5.05 6.52 10.73
N ALA A 13 -5.93 7.07 11.54
CA ALA A 13 -7.10 7.81 11.05
C ALA A 13 -6.77 9.30 10.80
N ILE A 14 -7.38 9.88 9.77
CA ILE A 14 -7.41 11.32 9.53
C ILE A 14 -8.75 11.87 10.01
N GLY A 15 -8.73 12.94 10.80
CA GLY A 15 -9.94 13.57 11.32
C GLY A 15 -9.61 14.85 12.09
N GLU A 16 -10.62 15.42 12.73
CA GLU A 16 -10.42 16.57 13.61
C GLU A 16 -9.50 16.18 14.78
N GLY A 17 -8.35 16.85 14.90
CA GLY A 17 -7.32 16.50 15.90
C GLY A 17 -6.61 15.16 15.66
N ALA A 18 -6.80 14.52 14.50
CA ALA A 18 -6.23 13.22 14.18
C ALA A 18 -5.35 13.24 12.90
N PRO A 19 -4.29 12.41 12.84
CA PRO A 19 -3.79 11.62 13.96
C PRO A 19 -3.06 12.49 14.99
N SER A 20 -3.06 12.07 16.26
CA SER A 20 -2.25 12.70 17.29
C SER A 20 -0.82 12.17 17.26
N ASP A 21 0.15 12.96 17.71
CA ASP A 21 1.56 12.55 17.78
C ASP A 21 1.74 11.26 18.59
N CYS A 22 1.00 11.11 19.70
CA CYS A 22 0.99 9.90 20.52
C CYS A 22 0.53 8.67 19.73
N CYS A 23 -0.51 8.80 18.89
CA CYS A 23 -1.00 7.72 18.04
C CYS A 23 0.07 7.28 17.03
N VAL A 24 0.69 8.25 16.35
CA VAL A 24 1.73 7.98 15.34
C VAL A 24 2.94 7.31 16.00
N HIS A 25 3.47 7.90 17.07
CA HIS A 25 4.63 7.37 17.79
C HIS A 25 4.38 5.96 18.35
N ALA A 26 3.24 5.72 19.01
CA ALA A 26 2.94 4.41 19.58
C ALA A 26 2.86 3.30 18.51
N ASN A 27 2.27 3.59 17.36
CA ASN A 27 2.17 2.66 16.25
C ASN A 27 3.53 2.40 15.58
N ALA A 28 4.31 3.46 15.31
CA ALA A 28 5.66 3.34 14.74
C ALA A 28 6.59 2.52 15.65
N HIS A 29 6.59 2.79 16.95
CA HIS A 29 7.38 2.04 17.92
C HIS A 29 6.98 0.55 17.95
N ALA A 30 5.68 0.25 17.87
CA ALA A 30 5.20 -1.14 17.81
C ALA A 30 5.62 -1.85 16.51
N LEU A 31 5.53 -1.18 15.36
CA LEU A 31 5.99 -1.68 14.06
C LEU A 31 7.48 -2.00 14.08
N ALA A 32 8.29 -1.11 14.64
CA ALA A 32 9.74 -1.31 14.72
C ALA A 32 10.12 -2.48 15.64
N ARG A 33 9.43 -2.65 16.78
CA ARG A 33 9.62 -3.82 17.66
C ARG A 33 9.29 -5.12 16.95
N TYR A 34 8.18 -5.12 16.23
CA TYR A 34 7.75 -6.26 15.42
C TYR A 34 8.77 -6.58 14.33
N ALA A 35 9.31 -5.57 13.63
CA ALA A 35 10.25 -5.76 12.54
C ALA A 35 11.59 -6.35 13.02
N ALA A 36 12.14 -5.82 14.12
CA ALA A 36 13.36 -6.35 14.74
C ALA A 36 13.21 -7.83 15.15
N LEU A 37 12.08 -8.20 15.78
CA LEU A 37 11.80 -9.58 16.15
C LEU A 37 11.62 -10.50 14.94
N CYS A 38 11.04 -10.01 13.84
CA CYS A 38 10.96 -10.79 12.61
C CYS A 38 12.35 -11.10 12.05
N GLN A 39 13.23 -10.10 12.01
CA GLN A 39 14.58 -10.27 11.50
C GLN A 39 15.41 -11.22 12.37
N GLU A 40 15.31 -11.11 13.70
CA GLU A 40 15.92 -12.07 14.63
C GLU A 40 15.45 -13.51 14.37
N ALA A 41 14.17 -13.69 14.02
CA ALA A 41 13.59 -14.97 13.67
C ALA A 41 13.86 -15.43 12.21
N GLY A 42 14.63 -14.67 11.42
CA GLY A 42 14.90 -14.97 10.02
C GLY A 42 13.69 -14.79 9.08
N LEU A 43 12.77 -13.88 9.43
CA LEU A 43 11.59 -13.52 8.65
C LEU A 43 11.72 -12.08 8.14
N VAL A 44 11.38 -11.85 6.88
CA VAL A 44 11.25 -10.48 6.33
C VAL A 44 9.98 -9.82 6.91
N PRO A 45 10.06 -8.68 7.62
CA PRO A 45 8.87 -7.97 8.05
C PRO A 45 8.28 -7.12 6.93
N ILE A 46 7.00 -7.32 6.64
CA ILE A 46 6.17 -6.31 5.96
C ILE A 46 5.69 -5.32 7.02
N VAL A 47 6.11 -4.06 6.88
CA VAL A 47 5.79 -2.93 7.76
C VAL A 47 4.63 -2.15 7.14
N GLU A 48 3.45 -2.18 7.74
CA GLU A 48 2.22 -1.58 7.16
C GLU A 48 1.67 -0.45 8.04
N PRO A 49 2.19 0.79 7.92
CA PRO A 49 1.60 1.98 8.50
C PRO A 49 0.49 2.51 7.57
N GLU A 50 -0.75 2.10 7.79
CA GLU A 50 -1.87 2.51 6.93
C GLU A 50 -2.54 3.79 7.45
N VAL A 51 -2.39 4.87 6.70
CA VAL A 51 -3.25 6.05 6.81
C VAL A 51 -4.56 5.75 6.08
N LEU A 52 -5.66 5.78 6.82
CA LEU A 52 -6.99 5.46 6.30
C LEU A 52 -7.45 6.55 5.32
N MET A 53 -8.04 6.11 4.21
CA MET A 53 -8.66 7.01 3.23
C MET A 53 -10.03 7.53 3.67
N ASP A 54 -10.56 7.11 4.82
CA ASP A 54 -11.89 7.51 5.27
C ASP A 54 -11.98 9.02 5.59
N GLY A 55 -13.09 9.65 5.19
CA GLY A 55 -13.44 11.03 5.54
C GLY A 55 -13.29 12.04 4.41
N PRO A 56 -13.55 13.34 4.68
CA PRO A 56 -13.70 14.37 3.64
C PRO A 56 -12.39 15.11 3.29
N HIS A 57 -11.25 14.60 3.71
CA HIS A 57 -9.97 15.30 3.62
C HIS A 57 -9.43 15.36 2.18
N PRO A 58 -8.79 16.47 1.76
CA PRO A 58 -8.16 16.55 0.45
C PRO A 58 -6.89 15.70 0.39
N ILE A 59 -6.44 15.37 -0.82
CA ILE A 59 -5.20 14.62 -1.06
C ILE A 59 -3.98 15.24 -0.37
N SER A 60 -3.88 16.59 -0.33
CA SER A 60 -2.78 17.30 0.34
C SER A 60 -2.73 17.03 1.85
N ARG A 61 -3.86 16.76 2.49
CA ARG A 61 -3.90 16.36 3.91
C ARG A 61 -3.44 14.92 4.08
N CYS A 62 -3.85 14.01 3.19
CA CYS A 62 -3.36 12.63 3.19
C CYS A 62 -1.84 12.58 2.97
N GLU A 63 -1.32 13.41 2.06
CA GLU A 63 0.10 13.56 1.79
C GLU A 63 0.87 13.98 3.03
N GLN A 64 0.44 15.08 3.68
CA GLN A 64 1.07 15.59 4.90
C GLN A 64 1.11 14.53 6.01
N VAL A 65 -0.02 13.84 6.24
CA VAL A 65 -0.12 12.83 7.29
C VAL A 65 0.72 11.61 6.97
N THR A 66 0.72 11.16 5.71
CA THR A 66 1.54 10.02 5.26
C THR A 66 3.02 10.31 5.44
N GLY A 67 3.49 11.51 5.09
CA GLY A 67 4.88 11.91 5.31
C GLY A 67 5.29 11.84 6.79
N ALA A 68 4.50 12.47 7.68
CA ALA A 68 4.79 12.44 9.12
C ALA A 68 4.76 11.03 9.73
N VAL A 69 3.87 10.16 9.25
CA VAL A 69 3.80 8.76 9.68
C VAL A 69 5.01 7.97 9.20
N LEU A 70 5.45 8.18 7.95
CA LEU A 70 6.63 7.53 7.39
C LEU A 70 7.91 7.97 8.12
N ASP A 71 8.10 9.26 8.36
CA ASP A 71 9.23 9.79 9.14
C ASP A 71 9.34 9.10 10.50
N GLN A 72 8.24 9.13 11.28
CA GLN A 72 8.24 8.50 12.60
C GLN A 72 8.44 6.97 12.51
N THR A 73 7.93 6.32 11.47
CA THR A 73 8.12 4.87 11.27
C THR A 73 9.59 4.54 11.01
N PHE A 74 10.26 5.26 10.11
CA PHE A 74 11.67 5.00 9.80
C PHE A 74 12.60 5.40 10.94
N ASP A 75 12.30 6.47 11.68
CA ASP A 75 13.02 6.84 12.91
C ASP A 75 12.98 5.71 13.94
N GLU A 76 11.82 5.09 14.15
CA GLU A 76 11.67 3.98 15.09
C GLU A 76 12.35 2.68 14.58
N LEU A 77 12.28 2.40 13.28
CA LEU A 77 13.00 1.28 12.67
C LEU A 77 14.51 1.40 12.88
N GLU A 78 15.07 2.60 12.67
CA GLU A 78 16.49 2.88 12.89
C GLU A 78 16.87 2.73 14.37
N ARG A 79 16.08 3.30 15.29
CA ARG A 79 16.31 3.19 16.75
C ARG A 79 16.36 1.75 17.23
N GLN A 80 15.61 0.87 16.57
CA GLN A 80 15.58 -0.56 16.88
C GLN A 80 16.54 -1.39 16.02
N ARG A 81 17.39 -0.73 15.22
CA ARG A 81 18.44 -1.34 14.40
C ARG A 81 17.88 -2.36 13.41
N VAL A 82 16.72 -2.07 12.85
CA VAL A 82 16.14 -2.87 11.77
C VAL A 82 16.97 -2.67 10.52
N ASP A 83 17.39 -3.78 9.91
CA ASP A 83 18.08 -3.80 8.62
C ASP A 83 17.07 -3.44 7.51
N LEU A 84 17.21 -2.26 6.89
CA LEU A 84 16.23 -1.76 5.93
C LEU A 84 16.28 -2.51 4.59
N GLU A 85 17.44 -3.07 4.23
CA GLU A 85 17.58 -3.97 3.08
C GLU A 85 16.75 -5.25 3.26
N GLY A 86 16.45 -5.60 4.52
CA GLY A 86 15.68 -6.77 4.92
C GLY A 86 14.20 -6.53 5.21
N ILE A 87 13.57 -5.44 4.73
CA ILE A 87 12.14 -5.17 4.94
C ILE A 87 11.33 -5.02 3.64
N VAL A 88 10.01 -5.02 3.76
CA VAL A 88 9.09 -4.52 2.72
C VAL A 88 8.16 -3.48 3.34
N LEU A 89 8.07 -2.29 2.75
CA LEU A 89 7.10 -1.29 3.18
C LEU A 89 5.75 -1.54 2.50
N LYS A 90 4.66 -1.46 3.25
CA LYS A 90 3.29 -1.55 2.75
C LYS A 90 2.49 -0.32 3.19
N PRO A 91 2.65 0.83 2.53
CA PRO A 91 1.93 2.05 2.88
C PRO A 91 0.60 2.12 2.12
N ASN A 92 -0.25 3.07 2.52
CA ASN A 92 -1.31 3.58 1.66
C ASN A 92 -0.72 4.37 0.48
N MET A 93 -1.46 4.45 -0.62
CA MET A 93 -1.24 5.51 -1.62
C MET A 93 -1.74 6.85 -1.05
N VAL A 94 -1.22 7.95 -1.56
CA VAL A 94 -1.66 9.30 -1.21
C VAL A 94 -2.87 9.64 -2.08
N VAL A 95 -4.06 9.62 -1.48
CA VAL A 95 -5.36 9.79 -2.16
C VAL A 95 -6.21 10.85 -1.45
N SER A 96 -7.20 11.41 -2.16
CA SER A 96 -8.30 12.13 -1.50
C SER A 96 -9.08 11.18 -0.59
N GLY A 97 -9.63 11.71 0.49
CA GLY A 97 -10.50 10.94 1.36
C GLY A 97 -11.77 10.50 0.63
N SER A 98 -12.36 9.37 1.03
CA SER A 98 -13.51 8.74 0.36
C SER A 98 -14.76 9.61 0.31
N GLU A 99 -14.89 10.58 1.23
CA GLU A 99 -16.00 11.54 1.29
C GLU A 99 -15.59 12.92 0.77
N CYS A 100 -14.37 13.07 0.24
CA CYS A 100 -13.92 14.34 -0.31
C CYS A 100 -14.72 14.68 -1.58
N PRO A 101 -15.34 15.87 -1.67
CA PRO A 101 -16.10 16.24 -2.88
C PRO A 101 -15.24 16.29 -4.15
N ALA A 102 -13.93 16.50 -4.01
CA ALA A 102 -12.96 16.52 -5.09
C ALA A 102 -12.01 15.32 -4.98
N GLN A 103 -12.28 14.29 -5.78
CA GLN A 103 -11.42 13.11 -5.88
C GLN A 103 -10.24 13.40 -6.80
N ALA A 104 -9.04 13.11 -6.33
CA ALA A 104 -7.82 13.24 -7.11
C ALA A 104 -7.81 12.25 -8.28
N GLY A 105 -7.27 12.69 -9.42
CA GLY A 105 -7.12 11.84 -10.60
C GLY A 105 -5.93 10.89 -10.48
N VAL A 106 -5.83 9.93 -11.41
CA VAL A 106 -4.79 8.88 -11.39
C VAL A 106 -3.37 9.46 -11.38
N GLU A 107 -3.12 10.45 -12.24
CA GLU A 107 -1.80 11.09 -12.36
C GLU A 107 -1.44 11.88 -11.09
N GLU A 108 -2.41 12.56 -10.49
CA GLU A 108 -2.23 13.34 -9.26
C GLU A 108 -1.90 12.44 -8.07
N VAL A 109 -2.63 11.31 -7.92
CA VAL A 109 -2.36 10.28 -6.91
C VAL A 109 -0.96 9.71 -7.08
N ALA A 110 -0.57 9.35 -8.32
CA ALA A 110 0.75 8.80 -8.59
C ALA A 110 1.86 9.80 -8.24
N GLU A 111 1.70 11.07 -8.62
CA GLU A 111 2.68 12.12 -8.35
C GLU A 111 2.80 12.44 -6.85
N ALA A 112 1.68 12.59 -6.15
CA ALA A 112 1.68 12.85 -4.71
C ALA A 112 2.28 11.68 -3.93
N THR A 113 1.94 10.45 -4.32
CA THR A 113 2.49 9.26 -3.67
C THR A 113 4.00 9.18 -3.88
N LEU A 114 4.49 9.29 -5.12
CA LEU A 114 5.92 9.21 -5.41
C LEU A 114 6.70 10.37 -4.77
N ARG A 115 6.15 11.58 -4.74
CA ARG A 115 6.77 12.72 -4.06
C ARG A 115 6.94 12.45 -2.57
N THR A 116 5.91 11.90 -1.92
CA THR A 116 5.94 11.51 -0.51
C THR A 116 7.00 10.42 -0.27
N LEU A 117 7.01 9.37 -1.09
CA LEU A 117 7.97 8.28 -0.91
C LEU A 117 9.42 8.75 -1.10
N ASN A 118 9.68 9.58 -2.12
CA ASN A 118 11.01 10.14 -2.37
C ASN A 118 11.50 11.03 -1.23
N ALA A 119 10.61 11.70 -0.50
CA ALA A 119 10.97 12.54 0.63
C ALA A 119 11.21 11.75 1.93
N HIS A 120 10.47 10.65 2.14
CA HIS A 120 10.35 10.03 3.47
C HIS A 120 10.79 8.56 3.56
N VAL A 121 11.10 7.91 2.44
CA VAL A 121 11.56 6.50 2.44
C VAL A 121 13.06 6.46 2.12
N PRO A 122 13.88 5.74 2.90
CA PRO A 122 15.29 5.51 2.56
C PRO A 122 15.45 4.58 1.35
N ALA A 123 16.38 4.91 0.44
CA ALA A 123 16.68 4.12 -0.75
C ALA A 123 17.21 2.68 -0.46
N ALA A 124 17.61 2.40 0.79
CA ALA A 124 18.03 1.07 1.23
C ALA A 124 16.88 0.05 1.26
N VAL A 125 15.63 0.51 1.41
CA VAL A 125 14.46 -0.38 1.32
C VAL A 125 14.45 -1.03 -0.06
N PRO A 126 14.21 -2.35 -0.21
CA PRO A 126 14.23 -2.98 -1.53
C PRO A 126 12.91 -2.79 -2.29
N GLY A 127 11.79 -2.70 -1.58
CA GLY A 127 10.47 -2.68 -2.20
C GLY A 127 9.36 -2.11 -1.35
N ILE A 128 8.41 -1.50 -2.06
CA ILE A 128 7.18 -0.91 -1.54
C ILE A 128 6.02 -1.66 -2.20
N ALA A 129 5.21 -2.35 -1.41
CA ALA A 129 4.08 -3.14 -1.89
C ALA A 129 2.78 -2.54 -1.35
N PHE A 130 2.11 -1.69 -2.11
CA PHE A 130 0.96 -0.92 -1.65
C PHE A 130 -0.22 -1.78 -1.19
N LEU A 131 -0.95 -1.30 -0.17
CA LEU A 131 -2.32 -1.73 0.10
C LEU A 131 -3.29 -1.04 -0.84
N SER A 132 -4.45 -1.66 -1.11
CA SER A 132 -5.47 -1.05 -1.97
C SER A 132 -6.38 -0.05 -1.23
N GLY A 133 -6.40 -0.06 0.11
CA GLY A 133 -6.99 1.01 0.95
C GLY A 133 -8.52 1.16 0.94
N GLY A 134 -9.22 0.64 -0.05
CA GLY A 134 -10.65 0.89 -0.26
C GLY A 134 -10.99 1.31 -1.69
N GLN A 135 -9.96 1.61 -2.47
CA GLN A 135 -10.04 1.78 -3.92
C GLN A 135 -10.67 0.54 -4.57
N SER A 136 -11.33 0.78 -5.70
CA SER A 136 -11.74 -0.29 -6.62
C SER A 136 -10.54 -1.07 -7.15
N ALA A 137 -10.80 -2.22 -7.78
CA ALA A 137 -9.73 -3.03 -8.37
C ALA A 137 -9.04 -2.30 -9.51
N GLU A 138 -9.81 -1.58 -10.31
CA GLU A 138 -9.39 -0.80 -11.47
C GLU A 138 -8.55 0.42 -11.05
N GLU A 139 -9.02 1.19 -10.05
CA GLU A 139 -8.27 2.36 -9.53
C GLU A 139 -6.91 1.95 -8.93
N ALA A 140 -6.90 0.90 -8.09
CA ALA A 140 -5.66 0.43 -7.47
C ALA A 140 -4.64 -0.07 -8.52
N THR A 141 -5.11 -0.63 -9.63
CA THR A 141 -4.28 -1.05 -10.76
C THR A 141 -3.77 0.16 -11.54
N ALA A 142 -4.66 1.13 -11.84
CA ALA A 142 -4.33 2.33 -12.59
C ALA A 142 -3.29 3.20 -11.87
N HIS A 143 -3.48 3.46 -10.57
CA HIS A 143 -2.52 4.22 -9.75
C HIS A 143 -1.15 3.55 -9.70
N LEU A 144 -1.11 2.22 -9.50
CA LEU A 144 0.14 1.48 -9.49
C LEU A 144 0.87 1.57 -10.84
N SER A 145 0.14 1.47 -11.95
CA SER A 145 0.70 1.59 -13.30
C SER A 145 1.27 2.98 -13.55
N ALA A 146 0.51 4.02 -13.21
CA ALA A 146 0.91 5.41 -13.38
C ALA A 146 2.17 5.75 -12.56
N MET A 147 2.33 5.16 -11.38
CA MET A 147 3.58 5.27 -10.62
C MET A 147 4.75 4.56 -11.29
N ASN A 148 4.59 3.32 -11.76
CA ASN A 148 5.67 2.58 -12.42
C ASN A 148 6.09 3.18 -13.77
N ALA A 149 5.15 3.78 -14.51
CA ALA A 149 5.44 4.50 -15.76
C ALA A 149 6.33 5.75 -15.57
N ARG A 150 6.45 6.24 -14.34
CA ARG A 150 7.30 7.39 -13.95
C ARG A 150 8.69 6.99 -13.44
N GLY A 151 9.07 5.71 -13.56
CA GLY A 151 10.38 5.22 -13.14
C GLY A 151 11.55 5.82 -13.95
N PRO A 152 12.80 5.51 -13.56
CA PRO A 152 13.17 4.56 -12.52
C PRO A 152 12.99 5.10 -11.09
N HIS A 153 12.68 4.21 -10.16
CA HIS A 153 12.59 4.48 -8.72
C HIS A 153 13.72 3.78 -7.98
N PRO A 154 14.18 4.30 -6.82
CA PRO A 154 15.18 3.61 -6.01
C PRO A 154 14.63 2.31 -5.39
N TRP A 155 13.29 2.19 -5.26
CA TRP A 155 12.58 1.01 -4.78
C TRP A 155 11.88 0.26 -5.91
N GLN A 156 11.61 -1.03 -5.69
CA GLN A 156 10.57 -1.72 -6.45
C GLN A 156 9.18 -1.25 -6.00
N VAL A 157 8.32 -0.79 -6.91
CA VAL A 157 6.97 -0.30 -6.59
C VAL A 157 5.90 -1.31 -7.03
N SER A 158 5.28 -2.03 -6.10
CA SER A 158 4.39 -3.18 -6.35
C SER A 158 3.11 -3.16 -5.50
N PHE A 159 2.41 -4.29 -5.45
CA PHE A 159 1.14 -4.45 -4.76
C PHE A 159 1.19 -5.55 -3.68
N SER A 160 0.49 -5.29 -2.58
CA SER A 160 0.10 -6.26 -1.55
C SER A 160 -1.40 -6.13 -1.30
N TYR A 161 -2.20 -6.44 -2.32
CA TYR A 161 -3.64 -6.21 -2.34
C TYR A 161 -4.46 -7.33 -1.69
N GLY A 162 -5.44 -6.93 -0.88
CA GLY A 162 -6.54 -7.79 -0.44
C GLY A 162 -7.75 -7.59 -1.34
N ARG A 163 -8.56 -6.57 -1.02
CA ARG A 163 -9.82 -6.26 -1.72
C ARG A 163 -9.67 -6.10 -3.24
N ALA A 164 -8.72 -5.29 -3.70
CA ALA A 164 -8.52 -5.06 -5.14
C ALA A 164 -8.15 -6.32 -5.95
N LEU A 165 -7.62 -7.35 -5.29
CA LEU A 165 -7.30 -8.63 -5.95
C LEU A 165 -8.45 -9.66 -5.81
N GLN A 166 -9.19 -9.61 -4.70
CA GLN A 166 -10.14 -10.66 -4.32
C GLN A 166 -11.60 -10.30 -4.56
N ALA A 167 -11.98 -9.03 -4.57
CA ALA A 167 -13.39 -8.63 -4.67
C ALA A 167 -14.07 -9.14 -5.96
N PRO A 168 -13.47 -9.06 -7.15
CA PRO A 168 -14.06 -9.65 -8.36
C PRO A 168 -14.22 -11.17 -8.27
N ALA A 169 -13.24 -11.86 -7.69
CA ALA A 169 -13.27 -13.30 -7.50
C ALA A 169 -14.38 -13.73 -6.52
N LEU A 170 -14.55 -13.01 -5.41
CA LEU A 170 -15.62 -13.26 -4.44
C LEU A 170 -17.00 -13.00 -5.03
N ALA A 171 -17.15 -11.94 -5.84
CA ALA A 171 -18.39 -11.60 -6.52
C ALA A 171 -18.81 -12.66 -7.56
N ALA A 172 -17.83 -13.29 -8.23
CA ALA A 172 -18.07 -14.41 -9.14
C ALA A 172 -18.40 -15.70 -8.39
N TRP A 173 -17.68 -15.99 -7.30
CA TRP A 173 -17.81 -17.24 -6.53
C TRP A 173 -19.14 -17.36 -5.79
N GLN A 174 -19.51 -16.33 -5.01
CA GLN A 174 -20.72 -16.30 -4.17
C GLN A 174 -20.89 -17.50 -3.23
N GLY A 175 -19.80 -18.18 -2.87
CA GLY A 175 -19.83 -19.39 -2.05
C GLY A 175 -20.31 -20.65 -2.78
N ARG A 176 -20.50 -20.60 -4.10
CA ARG A 176 -21.05 -21.72 -4.88
C ARG A 176 -19.94 -22.54 -5.55
N ALA A 177 -19.98 -23.86 -5.38
CA ALA A 177 -18.93 -24.76 -5.87
C ALA A 177 -18.86 -24.83 -7.41
N ASP A 178 -19.99 -24.71 -8.08
CA ASP A 178 -20.11 -24.64 -9.55
C ASP A 178 -19.50 -23.36 -10.14
N GLN A 179 -19.37 -22.30 -9.35
CA GLN A 179 -18.77 -21.02 -9.75
C GLN A 179 -17.26 -20.93 -9.51
N LEU A 180 -16.62 -22.00 -9.04
CA LEU A 180 -15.19 -21.98 -8.71
C LEU A 180 -14.32 -21.59 -9.92
N GLY A 181 -14.65 -22.09 -11.12
CA GLY A 181 -13.91 -21.79 -12.34
C GLY A 181 -13.99 -20.30 -12.70
N ASP A 182 -15.14 -19.67 -12.51
CA ASP A 182 -15.35 -18.24 -12.82
C ASP A 182 -14.58 -17.36 -11.83
N ALA A 183 -14.59 -17.73 -10.55
CA ALA A 183 -13.83 -17.05 -9.50
C ALA A 183 -12.32 -17.10 -9.75
N GLN A 184 -11.81 -18.27 -10.16
CA GLN A 184 -10.40 -18.44 -10.52
C GLN A 184 -10.00 -17.57 -11.72
N ARG A 185 -10.86 -17.48 -12.75
CA ARG A 185 -10.61 -16.60 -13.90
C ARG A 185 -10.59 -15.13 -13.51
N ALA A 186 -11.55 -14.68 -12.70
CA ALA A 186 -11.59 -13.31 -12.19
C ALA A 186 -10.35 -12.95 -11.35
N PHE A 187 -9.91 -13.85 -10.46
CA PHE A 187 -8.68 -13.66 -9.69
C PHE A 187 -7.44 -13.61 -10.59
N GLY A 188 -7.32 -14.57 -11.52
CA GLY A 188 -6.20 -14.64 -12.47
C GLY A 188 -6.09 -13.38 -13.32
N GLU A 189 -7.23 -12.84 -13.77
CA GLU A 189 -7.26 -11.61 -14.55
C GLU A 189 -6.81 -10.39 -13.74
N ARG A 190 -7.30 -10.23 -12.49
CA ARG A 190 -6.79 -9.17 -11.60
C ARG A 190 -5.30 -9.31 -11.31
N ALA A 191 -4.82 -10.54 -11.10
CA ALA A 191 -3.39 -10.78 -10.88
C ALA A 191 -2.55 -10.40 -12.11
N ARG A 192 -3.03 -10.73 -13.31
CA ARG A 192 -2.40 -10.36 -14.59
C ARG A 192 -2.31 -8.85 -14.75
N LEU A 193 -3.41 -8.13 -14.54
CA LEU A 193 -3.48 -6.68 -14.70
C LEU A 193 -2.63 -5.94 -13.68
N ASN A 194 -2.63 -6.38 -12.42
CA ASN A 194 -1.71 -5.83 -11.41
C ASN A 194 -0.24 -6.15 -11.72
N GLY A 195 0.04 -7.31 -12.33
CA GLY A 195 1.35 -7.66 -12.86
C GLY A 195 1.82 -6.72 -13.98
N LEU A 196 0.91 -6.30 -14.87
CA LEU A 196 1.20 -5.29 -15.90
C LEU A 196 1.35 -3.89 -15.31
N ALA A 197 0.54 -3.54 -14.32
CA ALA A 197 0.69 -2.27 -13.60
C ALA A 197 2.04 -2.18 -12.89
N ARG A 198 2.59 -3.30 -12.44
CA ARG A 198 3.94 -3.36 -11.86
C ARG A 198 5.05 -3.00 -12.85
N THR A 199 4.85 -3.26 -14.15
CA THR A 199 5.82 -2.89 -15.20
C THR A 199 5.49 -1.55 -15.87
N GLY A 200 4.35 -0.94 -15.52
CA GLY A 200 3.84 0.27 -16.18
C GLY A 200 3.15 0.01 -17.52
N ASP A 201 2.85 -1.26 -17.82
CA ASP A 201 2.27 -1.69 -19.11
C ASP A 201 0.74 -1.84 -19.07
N TYR A 202 0.11 -1.62 -17.91
CA TYR A 202 -1.35 -1.66 -17.80
C TYR A 202 -1.98 -0.49 -18.54
N ARG A 203 -3.07 -0.79 -19.26
CA ARG A 203 -3.92 0.19 -19.92
C ARG A 203 -5.39 -0.13 -19.63
N PRO A 204 -6.27 0.86 -19.43
CA PRO A 204 -7.69 0.63 -19.13
C PRO A 204 -8.42 -0.24 -20.15
N GLU A 205 -7.98 -0.26 -21.41
CA GLU A 205 -8.61 -1.07 -22.46
C GLU A 205 -8.42 -2.58 -22.24
N LEU A 206 -7.46 -2.99 -21.42
CA LEU A 206 -7.21 -4.39 -21.07
C LEU A 206 -8.24 -4.97 -20.11
N GLU A 207 -9.08 -4.13 -19.49
CA GLU A 207 -10.13 -4.52 -18.53
C GLU A 207 -11.30 -5.28 -19.17
N ALA A 208 -11.50 -5.12 -20.48
CA ALA A 208 -12.62 -5.68 -21.24
C ALA A 208 -12.24 -6.86 -22.14
N ALA A 209 -11.01 -7.38 -21.99
CA ALA A 209 -10.44 -8.45 -22.83
C ALA A 209 -10.69 -9.86 -22.28
#